data_AF-A0A2K8SDZ2-F1
#
_entry.id   AF-A0A2K8SDZ2-F1
#
_cell.length_a   1.000
_cell.length_b   1.000
_cell.length_c   1.000
_cell.angle_alpha   90.00
_cell.angle_beta   90.00
_cell.angle_gamma   90.00
#
_symmetry.space_group_name_H-M   'P 1'
#
loop_
_entity.id
_entity.type
_entity.pdbx_description
1 polymer ?
#
loop_
_entity_poly.entity_id
_entity_poly.type
_entity_poly.pdbx_seq_one_letter_code
_entity_poly.pdbx_strand_id
1 'polypeptide(L)'
;MKELKKRIPLTWIIKFNLRMIFKEKSFIVLNLIFLIFTLFISIFSAIEKNNAFFLKFYDYYLLIGVFVNLFLICLRLVQFFYISKVNDKTLNIQVVQQISRRKLFLYNYFTFILLTFIICLIPFILLNSINYLSSLKFSWFIFKISLTFFAYSFASCLCFIGFFSMITLFSNIQVSTIMATLIMSITFISNLPYLFLKQGEDHKLLKLNYQNEGFPVTLSKKVNMIYDSYDLKKHVLNGQIRFPDLSLEIFNNFIENKYLTDTRSSTSFETSKSIEKRINFWKTIGVIEEKSSSFSLDQPTRIVSMNKNFEEISDWKNNNVTFKFNLKYKFLSIEEIQEKINRTEDVKTKKVLTQFVEYTNYIFKYKTDFKSFTSNLFEHFIFFDDKDNKDINWIENKSTNQKVLFQAKYLADIYQYHYSPADHKLGLDIDNSKDLIENSLFFKTMLSMHLLENYFLNYTDNLTVLEDSTIATGDETWEEYEKSRNLYNLLLNVNFTANVLQNYRYFGGESYDDIWFEPESRNKIFFNKQDNLFITKPGYKFKLDTNNKIVGDTYNNFVPPYYYAIAQIILGLINNLVACLKFKRMDLNG
;
A
#
# COMPACT_ATOMS: atom_id res chain seq x y z
N MET A 1 63.78 0.06 -35.17
CA MET A 1 63.57 0.59 -33.81
C MET A 1 62.19 1.25 -33.79
N LYS A 2 61.14 0.51 -33.42
CA LYS A 2 59.77 1.05 -33.34
C LYS A 2 59.71 1.99 -32.14
N GLU A 3 59.28 3.24 -32.34
CA GLU A 3 59.02 4.19 -31.26
C GLU A 3 58.14 3.51 -30.20
N LEU A 4 58.71 3.33 -29.00
CA LEU A 4 57.94 3.00 -27.80
C LEU A 4 56.94 4.12 -27.59
N LYS A 5 55.65 3.83 -27.84
CA LYS A 5 54.53 4.77 -27.63
C LYS A 5 54.69 5.43 -26.25
N LYS A 6 55.00 6.73 -26.24
CA LYS A 6 55.32 7.53 -25.05
C LYS A 6 54.19 7.67 -24.02
N ARG A 7 52.98 7.15 -24.29
CA ARG A 7 51.86 7.09 -23.32
C ARG A 7 50.97 5.88 -23.60
N ILE A 8 50.76 5.03 -22.59
CA ILE A 8 49.77 3.95 -22.65
C ILE A 8 48.37 4.55 -22.49
N PRO A 9 47.44 4.34 -23.44
CA PRO A 9 46.09 4.88 -23.35
C PRO A 9 45.27 4.15 -22.28
N LEU A 10 44.36 4.89 -21.63
CA LEU A 10 43.46 4.39 -20.58
C LEU A 10 42.69 3.12 -21.00
N THR A 11 42.19 3.10 -22.24
CA THR A 11 41.41 1.99 -22.79
C THR A 11 42.17 0.66 -22.81
N TRP A 12 43.50 0.69 -22.96
CA TRP A 12 44.31 -0.52 -22.97
C TRP A 12 44.46 -1.11 -21.57
N ILE A 13 44.61 -0.26 -20.56
CA ILE A 13 44.71 -0.67 -19.15
C ILE A 13 43.36 -1.23 -18.68
N ILE A 14 42.25 -0.55 -19.00
CA ILE A 14 40.90 -1.06 -18.70
C ILE A 14 40.68 -2.42 -19.35
N LYS A 15 40.99 -2.56 -20.64
CA LYS A 15 40.82 -3.84 -21.36
C LYS A 15 41.69 -4.96 -20.77
N PHE A 16 42.92 -4.64 -20.36
CA PHE A 16 43.80 -5.58 -19.69
C PHE A 16 43.24 -6.02 -18.33
N ASN A 17 42.82 -5.06 -17.50
CA ASN A 17 42.24 -5.31 -16.19
C ASN A 17 40.96 -6.15 -16.27
N LEU A 18 40.05 -5.83 -17.20
CA LEU A 18 38.85 -6.63 -17.45
C LEU A 18 39.19 -8.07 -17.82
N ARG A 19 40.13 -8.28 -18.75
CA ARG A 19 40.58 -9.63 -19.13
C ARG A 19 41.17 -10.40 -17.95
N MET A 20 41.83 -9.73 -17.01
CA MET A 20 42.33 -10.40 -15.80
C MET A 20 41.20 -10.78 -14.85
N ILE A 21 40.23 -9.89 -14.62
CA ILE A 21 39.05 -10.15 -13.76
C ILE A 21 38.28 -11.37 -14.28
N PHE A 22 37.99 -11.42 -15.58
CA PHE A 22 37.26 -12.54 -16.17
C PHE A 22 38.02 -13.87 -16.17
N LYS A 23 39.33 -13.89 -15.85
CA LYS A 23 40.08 -15.14 -15.64
C LYS A 23 40.02 -15.63 -14.20
N GLU A 24 39.52 -14.81 -13.28
CA GLU A 24 39.42 -15.16 -11.88
C GLU A 24 38.19 -16.05 -11.63
N LYS A 25 38.42 -17.31 -11.24
CA LYS A 25 37.35 -18.30 -11.05
C LYS A 25 36.32 -17.86 -10.00
N SER A 26 36.75 -17.30 -8.87
CA SER A 26 35.85 -16.86 -7.80
C SER A 26 34.93 -15.74 -8.26
N PHE A 27 35.43 -14.80 -9.07
CA PHE A 27 34.62 -13.74 -9.65
C PHE A 27 33.53 -14.29 -10.58
N ILE A 28 33.87 -15.25 -11.45
CA ILE A 28 32.89 -15.92 -12.31
C ILE A 28 31.82 -16.63 -11.48
N VAL A 29 32.22 -17.39 -10.45
CA VAL A 29 31.28 -18.13 -9.59
C VAL A 29 30.29 -17.20 -8.89
N LEU A 30 30.76 -16.10 -8.31
CA LEU A 30 29.88 -15.13 -7.63
C LEU A 30 28.88 -14.49 -8.60
N ASN A 31 29.30 -14.12 -9.81
CA ASN A 31 28.40 -13.57 -10.83
C ASN A 31 27.39 -14.62 -11.32
N LEU A 32 27.80 -15.88 -11.47
CA LEU A 32 26.90 -16.96 -11.86
C LEU A 32 25.82 -17.17 -10.80
N ILE A 33 26.18 -17.19 -9.51
CA ILE A 33 25.22 -17.27 -8.40
C ILE A 33 24.23 -16.11 -8.45
N PHE A 34 24.72 -14.88 -8.62
CA PHE A 34 23.86 -13.70 -8.71
C PHE A 34 22.90 -13.77 -9.91
N LEU A 35 23.37 -14.27 -11.06
CA LEU A 35 22.55 -14.45 -12.26
C LEU A 35 21.48 -15.54 -12.06
N ILE A 36 21.79 -16.64 -11.36
CA ILE A 36 20.82 -17.70 -11.02
C ILE A 36 19.70 -17.13 -10.14
N PHE A 37 20.03 -16.39 -9.08
CA PHE A 37 19.03 -15.74 -8.23
C PHE A 37 18.15 -14.77 -9.01
N THR A 38 18.76 -13.99 -9.90
CA THR A 38 18.04 -13.06 -10.78
C THR A 38 17.10 -13.79 -11.73
N LEU A 39 17.54 -14.89 -12.33
CA LEU A 39 16.73 -15.71 -13.22
C LEU A 39 15.52 -16.29 -12.47
N PHE A 40 15.72 -16.79 -11.24
CA PHE A 40 14.64 -17.29 -10.40
C PHE A 40 13.55 -16.22 -10.16
N ILE A 41 13.95 -15.01 -9.77
CA ILE A 41 13.01 -13.91 -9.52
C ILE A 41 12.33 -13.44 -10.80
N SER A 42 13.03 -13.49 -11.93
CA SER A 42 12.46 -13.11 -13.22
C SER A 42 11.41 -14.13 -13.68
N ILE A 43 11.66 -15.43 -13.50
CA ILE A 43 10.66 -16.48 -13.73
C ILE A 43 9.49 -16.31 -12.77
N PHE A 44 9.74 -16.05 -11.49
CA PHE A 44 8.69 -15.80 -10.51
C PHE A 44 7.82 -14.60 -10.90
N SER A 45 8.42 -13.51 -11.39
CA SER A 45 7.69 -12.33 -11.89
C SER A 45 6.76 -12.65 -13.07
N ALA A 46 7.12 -13.64 -13.89
CA ALA A 46 6.32 -14.06 -15.03
C ALA A 46 5.11 -14.93 -14.63
N ILE A 47 5.17 -15.59 -13.47
CA ILE A 47 4.14 -16.51 -12.98
C ILE A 47 3.16 -15.79 -12.04
N GLU A 48 3.68 -14.94 -11.15
CA GLU A 48 2.91 -14.30 -10.10
C GLU A 48 2.04 -13.16 -10.67
N LYS A 49 0.73 -13.23 -10.42
CA LYS A 49 -0.24 -12.21 -10.89
C LYS A 49 -0.54 -11.17 -9.81
N ASN A 50 -0.26 -11.48 -8.55
CA ASN A 50 -0.46 -10.57 -7.43
C ASN A 50 0.80 -9.70 -7.25
N ASN A 51 0.70 -8.43 -7.65
CA ASN A 51 1.82 -7.48 -7.58
C ASN A 51 2.26 -7.21 -6.13
N ALA A 52 1.34 -7.17 -5.16
CA ALA A 52 1.66 -7.04 -3.74
C ALA A 52 2.46 -8.23 -3.19
N PHE A 53 2.13 -9.46 -3.60
CA PHE A 53 2.89 -10.64 -3.22
C PHE A 53 4.26 -10.67 -3.90
N PHE A 54 4.31 -10.34 -5.19
CA PHE A 54 5.57 -10.18 -5.92
C PHE A 54 6.49 -9.16 -5.24
N LEU A 55 5.94 -8.00 -4.83
CA LEU A 55 6.69 -6.94 -4.16
C LEU A 55 7.41 -7.43 -2.90
N LYS A 56 6.72 -8.19 -2.05
CA LYS A 56 7.31 -8.77 -0.84
C LYS A 56 8.53 -9.65 -1.14
N PHE A 57 8.41 -10.51 -2.14
CA PHE A 57 9.49 -11.41 -2.57
C PHE A 57 10.62 -10.65 -3.25
N TYR A 58 10.29 -9.65 -4.06
CA TYR A 58 11.28 -8.80 -4.72
C TYR A 58 12.11 -7.99 -3.73
N ASP A 59 11.49 -7.54 -2.64
CA ASP A 59 12.18 -6.87 -1.54
C ASP A 59 13.21 -7.78 -0.84
N TYR A 60 12.93 -9.09 -0.69
CA TYR A 60 13.94 -10.06 -0.25
C TYR A 60 15.09 -10.22 -1.26
N TYR A 61 14.75 -10.26 -2.55
CA TYR A 61 15.75 -10.33 -3.61
C TYR A 61 16.66 -9.12 -3.60
N LEU A 62 16.16 -7.91 -3.33
CA LEU A 62 16.99 -6.74 -3.18
C LEU A 62 17.99 -6.90 -2.03
N LEU A 63 17.51 -7.34 -0.87
CA LEU A 63 18.36 -7.48 0.31
C LEU A 63 19.51 -8.46 0.04
N ILE A 64 19.21 -9.63 -0.51
CA ILE A 64 20.22 -10.64 -0.88
C ILE A 64 21.10 -10.14 -2.04
N GLY A 65 20.50 -9.50 -3.04
CA GLY A 65 21.18 -8.99 -4.23
C GLY A 65 22.22 -7.92 -3.89
N VAL A 66 21.84 -6.89 -3.14
CA VAL A 66 22.71 -5.76 -2.80
C VAL A 66 23.67 -6.11 -1.65
N PHE A 67 23.15 -6.59 -0.53
CA PHE A 67 23.93 -6.71 0.71
C PHE A 67 24.68 -8.04 0.85
N VAL A 68 24.38 -9.04 0.03
CA VAL A 68 25.13 -10.30 -0.01
C VAL A 68 25.91 -10.41 -1.32
N ASN A 69 25.21 -10.50 -2.46
CA ASN A 69 25.86 -10.82 -3.74
C ASN A 69 26.76 -9.67 -4.23
N LEU A 70 26.21 -8.47 -4.43
CA LEU A 70 26.98 -7.31 -4.91
C LEU A 70 28.05 -6.87 -3.90
N PHE A 71 27.75 -6.97 -2.61
CA PHE A 71 28.71 -6.73 -1.54
C PHE A 71 29.94 -7.65 -1.65
N LEU A 72 29.75 -8.97 -1.78
CA LEU A 72 30.84 -9.94 -1.95
C LEU A 72 31.60 -9.74 -3.26
N ILE A 73 30.90 -9.43 -4.36
CA ILE A 73 31.51 -9.13 -5.66
C ILE A 73 32.42 -7.89 -5.54
N CYS A 74 31.95 -6.80 -4.93
CA CYS A 74 32.73 -5.58 -4.72
C CYS A 74 33.96 -5.85 -3.84
N LEU A 75 33.80 -6.57 -2.73
CA LEU A 75 34.90 -6.95 -1.85
C LEU A 75 35.97 -7.75 -2.62
N ARG A 76 35.53 -8.77 -3.38
CA ARG A 76 36.45 -9.63 -4.11
C ARG A 76 37.19 -8.89 -5.21
N LEU A 77 36.51 -8.03 -5.96
CA LEU A 77 37.12 -7.18 -6.99
C LEU A 77 38.25 -6.32 -6.43
N VAL A 78 38.01 -5.67 -5.29
CA VAL A 78 39.01 -4.82 -4.63
C VAL A 78 40.17 -5.65 -4.10
N GLN A 79 39.90 -6.77 -3.41
CA GLN A 79 40.95 -7.66 -2.88
C GLN A 79 41.82 -8.26 -3.99
N PHE A 80 41.23 -8.67 -5.11
CA PHE A 80 41.98 -9.22 -6.24
C PHE A 80 43.03 -8.23 -6.77
N PHE A 81 42.68 -6.96 -6.94
CA PHE A 81 43.64 -5.96 -7.42
C PHE A 81 44.62 -5.52 -6.35
N TYR A 82 44.14 -5.06 -5.19
CA TYR A 82 45.01 -4.40 -4.23
C TYR A 82 45.78 -5.36 -3.32
N ILE A 83 45.42 -6.65 -3.29
CA ILE A 83 46.18 -7.68 -2.59
C ILE A 83 46.84 -8.62 -3.60
N SER A 84 46.05 -9.38 -4.36
CA SER A 84 46.61 -10.45 -5.19
C SER A 84 47.52 -9.92 -6.31
N LYS A 85 47.13 -8.84 -7.00
CA LYS A 85 47.95 -8.28 -8.09
C LYS A 85 49.10 -7.40 -7.64
N VAL A 86 49.10 -6.92 -6.40
CA VAL A 86 50.28 -6.34 -5.75
C VAL A 86 51.28 -7.47 -5.47
N ASN A 87 50.84 -8.56 -4.84
CA ASN A 87 51.69 -9.70 -4.49
C ASN A 87 52.30 -10.38 -5.74
N ASP A 88 51.53 -10.53 -6.82
CA ASP A 88 52.00 -11.10 -8.09
C ASP A 88 52.93 -10.16 -8.89
N LYS A 89 53.33 -9.00 -8.34
CA LYS A 89 54.12 -7.94 -9.00
C LYS A 89 53.52 -7.40 -10.31
N THR A 90 52.27 -7.77 -10.64
CA THR A 90 51.61 -7.36 -11.89
C THR A 90 51.37 -5.85 -11.91
N LEU A 91 50.97 -5.27 -10.77
CA LEU A 91 50.84 -3.82 -10.63
C LEU A 91 52.20 -3.11 -10.71
N ASN A 92 53.30 -3.75 -10.29
CA ASN A 92 54.64 -3.19 -10.36
C ASN A 92 55.09 -3.04 -11.80
N ILE A 93 54.86 -4.07 -12.63
CA ILE A 93 55.15 -4.02 -14.06
C ILE A 93 54.42 -2.85 -14.73
N GLN A 94 53.15 -2.59 -14.36
CA GLN A 94 52.38 -1.46 -14.89
C GLN A 94 52.92 -0.10 -14.41
N VAL A 95 53.41 0.00 -13.18
CA VAL A 95 54.03 1.22 -12.65
C VAL A 95 55.38 1.49 -13.31
N VAL A 96 56.20 0.44 -13.53
CA VAL A 96 57.48 0.52 -14.24
C VAL A 96 57.29 0.97 -15.70
N GLN A 97 56.15 0.68 -16.32
CA GLN A 97 55.75 1.17 -17.64
C GLN A 97 55.31 2.66 -17.67
N GLN A 98 55.82 3.49 -16.75
CA GLN A 98 55.66 4.96 -16.68
C GLN A 98 54.24 5.47 -16.35
N ILE A 99 53.39 4.66 -15.71
CA ILE A 99 52.07 5.13 -15.24
C ILE A 99 52.19 5.58 -13.78
N SER A 100 51.82 6.83 -13.49
CA SER A 100 51.79 7.32 -12.10
C SER A 100 50.78 6.51 -11.25
N ARG A 101 51.15 6.19 -10.00
CA ARG A 101 50.31 5.41 -9.05
C ARG A 101 48.89 5.97 -8.89
N ARG A 102 48.73 7.30 -8.86
CA ARG A 102 47.41 7.96 -8.79
C ARG A 102 46.55 7.65 -10.02
N LYS A 103 47.12 7.74 -11.23
CA LYS A 103 46.40 7.39 -12.47
C LYS A 103 46.03 5.92 -12.50
N LEU A 104 46.94 5.03 -12.09
CA LEU A 104 46.65 3.59 -12.01
C LEU A 104 45.48 3.29 -11.08
N PHE A 105 45.45 3.91 -9.89
CA PHE A 105 44.33 3.78 -8.97
C PHE A 105 43.01 4.22 -9.60
N LEU A 106 42.98 5.41 -10.24
CA LEU A 106 41.78 5.91 -10.90
C LEU A 106 41.32 5.01 -12.06
N TYR A 107 42.25 4.41 -12.79
CA TYR A 107 41.94 3.50 -13.90
C TYR A 107 41.35 2.18 -13.40
N ASN A 108 41.88 1.65 -12.29
CA ASN A 108 41.31 0.47 -11.63
C ASN A 108 39.91 0.79 -11.08
N TYR A 109 39.75 1.93 -10.40
CA TYR A 109 38.46 2.38 -9.88
C TYR A 109 37.42 2.53 -11.00
N PHE A 110 37.76 3.17 -12.12
CA PHE A 110 36.88 3.26 -13.28
C PHE A 110 36.53 1.90 -13.88
N THR A 111 37.49 0.96 -13.90
CA THR A 111 37.24 -0.42 -14.34
C THR A 111 36.21 -1.11 -13.43
N PHE A 112 36.29 -0.91 -12.12
CA PHE A 112 35.33 -1.46 -11.16
C PHE A 112 33.92 -0.86 -11.34
N ILE A 113 33.83 0.45 -11.58
CA ILE A 113 32.57 1.12 -11.88
C ILE A 113 31.93 0.55 -13.14
N LEU A 114 32.69 0.44 -14.23
CA LEU A 114 32.17 -0.08 -15.49
C LEU A 114 31.65 -1.52 -15.35
N LEU A 115 32.40 -2.34 -14.63
CA LEU A 115 32.04 -3.74 -14.43
C LEU A 115 30.83 -3.89 -13.51
N THR A 116 30.76 -3.16 -12.40
CA THR A 116 29.58 -3.15 -11.52
C THR A 116 28.33 -2.59 -12.21
N PHE A 117 28.49 -1.61 -13.10
CA PHE A 117 27.39 -1.12 -13.95
C PHE A 117 26.82 -2.26 -14.82
N ILE A 118 27.68 -3.01 -15.53
CA ILE A 118 27.24 -4.14 -16.35
C ILE A 118 26.57 -5.22 -15.50
N ILE A 119 27.13 -5.53 -14.33
CA ILE A 119 26.57 -6.54 -13.40
C ILE A 119 25.19 -6.12 -12.90
N CYS A 120 24.94 -4.83 -12.63
CA CYS A 120 23.61 -4.35 -12.23
C CYS A 120 22.65 -4.27 -13.42
N LEU A 121 23.14 -3.97 -14.62
CA LEU A 121 22.33 -3.82 -15.83
C LEU A 121 21.74 -5.16 -16.29
N ILE A 122 22.50 -6.26 -16.18
CA ILE A 122 22.04 -7.59 -16.62
C ILE A 122 20.73 -8.01 -15.91
N PRO A 123 20.61 -7.95 -14.57
CA PRO A 123 19.37 -8.19 -13.86
C PRO A 123 18.18 -7.36 -14.30
N PHE A 124 18.40 -6.06 -14.52
CA PHE A 124 17.36 -5.16 -14.97
C PHE A 124 16.81 -5.58 -16.34
N ILE A 125 17.70 -5.86 -17.30
CA ILE A 125 17.31 -6.30 -18.64
C ILE A 125 16.61 -7.67 -18.58
N LEU A 126 17.18 -8.61 -17.84
CA LEU A 126 16.69 -9.99 -17.78
C LEU A 126 15.26 -10.04 -17.21
N LEU A 127 15.02 -9.33 -16.11
CA LEU A 127 13.72 -9.29 -15.45
C LEU A 127 12.64 -8.65 -16.32
N ASN A 128 12.92 -7.48 -16.90
CA ASN A 128 11.96 -6.80 -17.77
C ASN A 128 11.70 -7.58 -19.06
N SER A 129 12.72 -8.22 -19.64
CA SER A 129 12.57 -9.03 -20.85
C SER A 129 11.70 -10.27 -20.61
N ILE A 130 11.94 -11.02 -19.53
CA ILE A 130 11.15 -12.22 -19.20
C ILE A 130 9.70 -11.84 -18.89
N ASN A 131 9.48 -10.77 -18.11
CA ASN A 131 8.13 -10.30 -17.81
C ASN A 131 7.37 -9.85 -19.06
N TYR A 132 8.04 -9.12 -19.96
CA TYR A 132 7.45 -8.72 -21.23
C TYR A 132 7.12 -9.92 -22.13
N LEU A 133 8.03 -10.90 -22.23
CA LEU A 133 7.81 -12.11 -23.03
C LEU A 133 6.67 -12.98 -22.49
N SER A 134 6.48 -13.03 -21.16
CA SER A 134 5.40 -13.82 -20.53
C SER A 134 4.01 -13.22 -20.77
N SER A 135 3.88 -11.90 -20.59
CA SER A 135 2.58 -11.22 -20.58
C SER A 135 2.21 -10.53 -21.88
N LEU A 136 3.19 -10.30 -22.77
CA LEU A 136 3.09 -9.44 -23.97
C LEU A 136 2.53 -8.04 -23.67
N LYS A 137 2.58 -7.61 -22.41
CA LYS A 137 2.12 -6.32 -21.92
C LYS A 137 3.20 -5.68 -21.07
N PHE A 138 3.36 -4.37 -21.21
CA PHE A 138 4.31 -3.65 -20.40
C PHE A 138 3.73 -3.40 -19.00
N SER A 139 4.35 -3.97 -17.97
CA SER A 139 4.01 -3.70 -16.57
C SER A 139 4.81 -2.50 -16.06
N TRP A 140 4.13 -1.36 -15.90
CA TRP A 140 4.76 -0.14 -15.39
C TRP A 140 5.31 -0.34 -13.97
N PHE A 141 4.57 -1.09 -13.14
CA PHE A 141 4.98 -1.44 -11.78
C PHE A 141 6.31 -2.20 -11.75
N ILE A 142 6.44 -3.27 -12.53
CA ILE A 142 7.68 -4.09 -12.59
C ILE A 142 8.85 -3.28 -13.16
N PHE A 143 8.59 -2.45 -14.15
CA PHE A 143 9.62 -1.56 -14.70
C PHE A 143 10.12 -0.55 -13.65
N LYS A 144 9.21 0.12 -12.93
CA LYS A 144 9.56 1.09 -11.89
C LYS A 144 10.43 0.48 -10.81
N ILE A 145 10.03 -0.66 -10.28
CA ILE A 145 10.73 -1.28 -9.16
C ILE A 145 12.11 -1.82 -9.58
N SER A 146 12.21 -2.41 -10.77
CA SER A 146 13.48 -2.90 -11.30
C SER A 146 14.44 -1.78 -11.69
N LEU A 147 13.94 -0.65 -12.20
CA LEU A 147 14.73 0.54 -12.47
C LEU A 147 15.27 1.14 -11.16
N THR A 148 14.42 1.19 -10.13
CA THR A 148 14.81 1.64 -8.79
C THR A 148 15.89 0.71 -8.23
N PHE A 149 15.70 -0.60 -8.28
CA PHE A 149 16.70 -1.60 -7.88
C PHE A 149 18.02 -1.41 -8.63
N PHE A 150 17.99 -1.19 -9.94
CA PHE A 150 19.18 -0.94 -10.76
C PHE A 150 19.96 0.29 -10.28
N ALA A 151 19.28 1.43 -10.16
CA ALA A 151 19.90 2.68 -9.74
C ALA A 151 20.49 2.57 -8.31
N TYR A 152 19.75 1.97 -7.39
CA TYR A 152 20.18 1.77 -6.01
C TYR A 152 21.33 0.78 -5.88
N SER A 153 21.28 -0.33 -6.60
CA SER A 153 22.36 -1.32 -6.63
C SER A 153 23.65 -0.69 -7.15
N PHE A 154 23.55 0.09 -8.23
CA PHE A 154 24.71 0.77 -8.80
C PHE A 154 25.29 1.81 -7.83
N ALA A 155 24.46 2.67 -7.23
CA ALA A 155 24.91 3.65 -6.24
C ALA A 155 25.55 2.99 -5.00
N SER A 156 24.98 1.88 -4.53
CA SER A 156 25.52 1.10 -3.41
C SER A 156 26.89 0.50 -3.75
N CYS A 157 27.05 -0.05 -4.96
CA CYS A 157 28.34 -0.54 -5.45
C CYS A 157 29.43 0.54 -5.45
N LEU A 158 29.11 1.79 -5.84
CA LEU A 158 30.08 2.90 -5.78
C LEU A 158 30.58 3.13 -4.35
N CYS A 159 29.67 3.12 -3.38
CA CYS A 159 29.99 3.26 -1.97
C CYS A 159 30.81 2.07 -1.46
N PHE A 160 30.42 0.84 -1.80
CA PHE A 160 31.13 -0.38 -1.41
C PHE A 160 32.55 -0.44 -1.99
N ILE A 161 32.75 -0.11 -3.26
CA ILE A 161 34.09 -0.07 -3.86
C ILE A 161 34.97 0.93 -3.11
N GLY A 162 34.47 2.13 -2.80
CA GLY A 162 35.21 3.14 -2.04
C GLY A 162 35.58 2.65 -0.64
N PHE A 163 34.61 2.09 0.08
CA PHE A 163 34.78 1.54 1.42
C PHE A 163 35.79 0.38 1.46
N PHE A 164 35.64 -0.62 0.60
CA PHE A 164 36.56 -1.75 0.54
C PHE A 164 37.94 -1.32 0.08
N SER A 165 38.06 -0.41 -0.89
CA SER A 165 39.38 0.10 -1.30
C SER A 165 40.11 0.76 -0.15
N MET A 166 39.40 1.49 0.72
CA MET A 166 39.97 2.03 1.94
C MET A 166 40.41 0.90 2.89
N ILE A 167 39.50 0.02 3.32
CA ILE A 167 39.84 -1.00 4.33
C ILE A 167 40.95 -1.94 3.84
N THR A 168 40.89 -2.40 2.60
CA THR A 168 41.89 -3.32 2.02
C THR A 168 43.29 -2.70 1.94
N LEU A 169 43.41 -1.38 1.78
CA LEU A 169 44.72 -0.70 1.75
C LEU A 169 45.27 -0.34 3.13
N PHE A 170 44.43 -0.31 4.16
CA PHE A 170 44.81 0.01 5.53
C PHE A 170 44.89 -1.22 6.45
N SER A 171 44.36 -2.36 6.03
CA SER A 171 44.25 -3.55 6.85
C SER A 171 44.60 -4.81 6.06
N ASN A 172 44.99 -5.86 6.79
CA ASN A 172 45.25 -7.15 6.18
C ASN A 172 43.94 -7.84 5.75
N ILE A 173 44.05 -8.83 4.87
CA ILE A 173 42.90 -9.53 4.28
C ILE A 173 41.94 -10.10 5.35
N GLN A 174 42.48 -10.67 6.43
CA GLN A 174 41.70 -11.25 7.53
C GLN A 174 40.81 -10.19 8.21
N VAL A 175 41.40 -9.05 8.59
CA VAL A 175 40.68 -7.95 9.23
C VAL A 175 39.59 -7.38 8.32
N SER A 176 39.91 -7.19 7.03
CA SER A 176 38.93 -6.71 6.05
C SER A 176 37.75 -7.66 5.88
N THR A 177 38.00 -8.97 5.98
CA THR A 177 36.99 -10.02 5.85
C THR A 177 36.11 -10.10 7.10
N ILE A 178 36.69 -10.00 8.31
CA ILE A 178 35.94 -9.95 9.58
C ILE A 178 35.02 -8.73 9.62
N MET A 179 35.50 -7.56 9.21
CA MET A 179 34.68 -6.36 9.16
C MET A 179 33.53 -6.52 8.15
N ALA A 180 33.80 -7.12 6.99
CA ALA A 180 32.81 -7.39 5.97
C ALA A 180 31.70 -8.34 6.46
N THR A 181 32.05 -9.41 7.19
CA THR A 181 31.05 -10.33 7.77
C THR A 181 30.21 -9.68 8.86
N LEU A 182 30.79 -8.85 9.73
CA LEU A 182 30.02 -8.10 10.73
C LEU A 182 28.99 -7.16 10.09
N ILE A 183 29.38 -6.43 9.04
CA ILE A 183 28.48 -5.53 8.31
C ILE A 183 27.33 -6.32 7.65
N MET A 184 27.64 -7.44 6.99
CA MET A 184 26.61 -8.32 6.43
C MET A 184 25.64 -8.82 7.51
N SER A 185 26.12 -9.25 8.69
CA SER A 185 25.23 -9.68 9.78
C SER A 185 24.31 -8.57 10.27
N ILE A 186 24.82 -7.34 10.41
CA ILE A 186 24.01 -6.18 10.83
C ILE A 186 22.90 -5.86 9.82
N THR A 187 23.10 -6.14 8.52
CA THR A 187 22.10 -5.81 7.51
C THR A 187 20.76 -6.54 7.73
N PHE A 188 20.79 -7.79 8.17
CA PHE A 188 19.57 -8.57 8.45
C PHE A 188 18.82 -8.12 9.72
N ILE A 189 19.49 -7.42 10.62
CA ILE A 189 18.92 -6.94 11.88
C ILE A 189 18.54 -5.45 11.79
N SER A 190 18.90 -4.79 10.68
CA SER A 190 18.74 -3.35 10.50
C SER A 190 17.31 -2.83 10.65
N ASN A 191 16.29 -3.65 10.40
CA ASN A 191 14.89 -3.24 10.53
C ASN A 191 14.31 -3.38 11.95
N LEU A 192 15.00 -4.04 12.89
CA LEU A 192 14.48 -4.27 14.24
C LEU A 192 13.99 -2.99 14.94
N PRO A 193 14.73 -1.85 14.91
CA PRO A 193 14.26 -0.62 15.56
C PRO A 193 12.89 -0.15 15.04
N TYR A 194 12.63 -0.29 13.73
CA TYR A 194 11.34 0.06 13.14
C TYR A 194 10.24 -0.91 13.55
N LEU A 195 10.53 -2.22 13.59
CA LEU A 195 9.57 -3.22 14.03
C LEU A 195 9.16 -3.02 15.49
N PHE A 196 10.12 -2.76 16.38
CA PHE A 196 9.82 -2.47 17.78
C PHE A 196 9.02 -1.18 17.96
N LEU A 197 9.30 -0.14 17.16
CA LEU A 197 8.50 1.07 17.15
C LEU A 197 7.05 0.77 16.77
N LYS A 198 6.82 0.05 15.65
CA LYS A 198 5.48 -0.24 15.15
C LYS A 198 4.69 -1.13 16.11
N GLN A 199 5.30 -2.21 16.60
CA GLN A 199 4.69 -3.07 17.62
C GLN A 199 4.36 -2.29 18.90
N GLY A 200 5.24 -1.38 19.31
CA GLY A 200 5.00 -0.50 20.46
C GLY A 200 3.86 0.49 20.23
N GLU A 201 3.65 0.97 19.00
CA GLU A 201 2.59 1.92 18.66
C GLU A 201 1.21 1.26 18.48
N ASP A 202 1.14 -0.02 18.10
CA ASP A 202 -0.13 -0.72 17.84
C ASP A 202 -1.09 -0.75 19.04
N HIS A 203 -0.53 -0.67 20.26
CA HIS A 203 -1.29 -0.69 21.51
C HIS A 203 -1.36 0.67 22.22
N LYS A 204 -0.63 1.69 21.74
CA LYS A 204 -0.61 3.01 22.36
C LYS A 204 -1.90 3.78 22.07
N LEU A 205 -2.39 4.47 23.09
CA LEU A 205 -3.50 5.41 23.02
C LEU A 205 -2.96 6.83 23.11
N LEU A 206 -3.56 7.79 22.40
CA LEU A 206 -3.34 9.22 22.61
C LEU A 206 -4.61 9.85 23.14
N LYS A 207 -4.47 10.71 24.15
CA LYS A 207 -5.57 11.52 24.67
C LYS A 207 -5.75 12.78 23.83
N LEU A 208 -6.98 12.99 23.41
CA LEU A 208 -7.45 14.10 22.60
C LEU A 208 -8.44 14.92 23.43
N ASN A 209 -8.28 16.23 23.45
CA ASN A 209 -9.30 17.14 23.94
C ASN A 209 -10.17 17.54 22.74
N TYR A 210 -11.41 17.08 22.75
CA TYR A 210 -12.41 17.30 21.71
C TYR A 210 -13.52 18.18 22.25
N GLN A 211 -14.02 19.12 21.45
CA GLN A 211 -15.21 19.90 21.80
C GLN A 211 -16.40 19.34 21.03
N ASN A 212 -17.25 18.57 21.71
CA ASN A 212 -18.51 18.09 21.14
C ASN A 212 -19.63 19.07 21.50
N GLU A 213 -20.17 19.79 20.52
CA GLU A 213 -21.31 20.71 20.72
C GLU A 213 -21.12 21.69 21.90
N GLY A 214 -19.88 22.16 22.12
CA GLY A 214 -19.54 23.10 23.20
C GLY A 214 -19.12 22.48 24.53
N PHE A 215 -19.19 21.15 24.68
CA PHE A 215 -18.70 20.44 25.87
C PHE A 215 -17.31 19.86 25.66
N PRO A 216 -16.35 20.12 26.56
CA PRO A 216 -15.03 19.51 26.50
C PRO A 216 -15.13 18.02 26.87
N VAL A 217 -14.69 17.15 25.96
CA VAL A 217 -14.62 15.71 26.14
C VAL A 217 -13.19 15.25 25.89
N THR A 218 -12.65 14.45 26.81
CA THR A 218 -11.37 13.77 26.57
C THR A 218 -11.63 12.42 25.91
N LEU A 219 -11.12 12.23 24.71
CA LEU A 219 -11.21 10.98 23.95
C LEU A 219 -9.84 10.30 23.91
N SER A 220 -9.83 8.97 23.98
CA SER A 220 -8.60 8.19 23.78
C SER A 220 -8.68 7.47 22.44
N LYS A 221 -7.74 7.74 21.53
CA LYS A 221 -7.66 7.05 20.23
C LYS A 221 -6.36 6.26 20.09
N LYS A 222 -6.44 5.08 19.47
CA LYS A 222 -5.24 4.28 19.18
C LYS A 222 -4.36 4.98 18.15
N VAL A 223 -3.05 4.96 18.36
CA VAL A 223 -2.07 5.57 17.46
C VAL A 223 -2.16 5.00 16.05
N ASN A 224 -2.34 3.68 15.90
CA ASN A 224 -2.47 3.04 14.59
C ASN A 224 -3.71 3.50 13.81
N MET A 225 -4.85 3.74 14.47
CA MET A 225 -6.05 4.28 13.83
C MET A 225 -5.83 5.70 13.31
N ILE A 226 -5.04 6.51 14.02
CA ILE A 226 -4.67 7.86 13.58
C ILE A 226 -3.77 7.76 12.33
N TYR A 227 -2.75 6.89 12.34
CA TYR A 227 -1.91 6.65 11.16
C TYR A 227 -2.73 6.16 9.96
N ASP A 228 -3.55 5.13 10.15
CA ASP A 228 -4.42 4.54 9.12
C ASP A 228 -5.33 5.60 8.47
N SER A 229 -5.81 6.58 9.24
CA SER A 229 -6.67 7.66 8.77
C SER A 229 -5.91 8.70 7.92
N TYR A 230 -4.72 9.11 8.37
CA TYR A 230 -3.86 10.01 7.59
C TYR A 230 -3.24 9.33 6.37
N ASP A 231 -2.96 8.04 6.45
CA ASP A 231 -2.48 7.23 5.33
C ASP A 231 -3.58 7.11 4.27
N LEU A 232 -4.85 6.86 4.66
CA LEU A 232 -5.97 6.93 3.72
C LEU A 232 -6.03 8.30 3.02
N LYS A 233 -5.98 9.40 3.79
CA LYS A 233 -5.98 10.76 3.24
C LYS A 233 -4.86 10.95 2.22
N LYS A 234 -3.64 10.54 2.54
CA LYS A 234 -2.50 10.59 1.61
C LYS A 234 -2.73 9.76 0.34
N HIS A 235 -3.19 8.52 0.48
CA HIS A 235 -3.36 7.61 -0.64
C HIS A 235 -4.48 8.07 -1.58
N VAL A 236 -5.60 8.54 -1.04
CA VAL A 236 -6.73 9.04 -1.82
C VAL A 236 -6.37 10.35 -2.55
N LEU A 237 -5.80 11.33 -1.85
CA LEU A 237 -5.45 12.63 -2.46
C LEU A 237 -4.37 12.51 -3.54
N ASN A 238 -3.46 11.54 -3.43
CA ASN A 238 -2.42 11.30 -4.43
C ASN A 238 -2.84 10.34 -5.56
N GLY A 239 -4.07 9.83 -5.57
CA GLY A 239 -4.52 8.81 -6.52
C GLY A 239 -3.75 7.48 -6.41
N GLN A 240 -3.22 7.18 -5.22
CA GLN A 240 -2.40 6.02 -4.90
C GLN A 240 -3.24 4.91 -4.25
N ILE A 241 -4.34 4.55 -4.90
CA ILE A 241 -5.33 3.57 -4.47
C ILE A 241 -6.03 3.00 -5.71
N ARG A 242 -6.50 1.74 -5.68
CA ARG A 242 -7.00 1.02 -6.86
C ARG A 242 -8.07 1.74 -7.70
N PHE A 243 -9.01 2.42 -7.06
CA PHE A 243 -10.07 3.18 -7.75
C PHE A 243 -9.96 4.66 -7.37
N PRO A 244 -9.00 5.39 -7.96
CA PRO A 244 -8.56 6.68 -7.45
C PRO A 244 -9.63 7.77 -7.53
N ASP A 245 -10.33 7.87 -8.66
CA ASP A 245 -11.35 8.92 -8.88
C ASP A 245 -12.59 8.66 -8.01
N LEU A 246 -13.06 7.42 -7.94
CA LEU A 246 -14.19 7.03 -7.09
C LEU A 246 -13.87 7.23 -5.59
N SER A 247 -12.67 6.84 -5.16
CA SER A 247 -12.25 7.00 -3.77
C SER A 247 -12.15 8.46 -3.38
N LEU A 248 -11.69 9.32 -4.28
CA LEU A 248 -11.58 10.76 -4.06
C LEU A 248 -12.95 11.41 -3.88
N GLU A 249 -13.93 11.10 -4.74
CA GLU A 249 -15.29 11.65 -4.61
C GLU A 249 -15.95 11.26 -3.29
N ILE A 250 -15.82 9.99 -2.89
CA ILE A 250 -16.39 9.51 -1.62
C ILE A 250 -15.69 10.16 -0.44
N PHE A 251 -14.35 10.20 -0.45
CA PHE A 251 -13.57 10.82 0.61
C PHE A 251 -13.95 12.30 0.79
N ASN A 252 -14.01 13.07 -0.30
CA ASN A 252 -14.37 14.49 -0.25
C ASN A 252 -15.79 14.67 0.28
N ASN A 253 -16.76 13.90 -0.21
CA ASN A 253 -18.15 13.95 0.27
C ASN A 253 -18.24 13.67 1.78
N PHE A 254 -17.44 12.73 2.30
CA PHE A 254 -17.46 12.37 3.71
C PHE A 254 -16.84 13.45 4.60
N ILE A 255 -15.72 14.03 4.17
CA ILE A 255 -15.04 15.12 4.90
C ILE A 255 -15.89 16.41 4.88
N GLU A 256 -16.44 16.79 3.73
CA GLU A 256 -17.28 17.99 3.59
C GLU A 256 -18.55 17.92 4.46
N ASN A 257 -19.17 16.74 4.56
CA ASN A 257 -20.38 16.54 5.34
C ASN A 257 -20.14 16.19 6.81
N LYS A 258 -18.87 15.96 7.21
CA LYS A 258 -18.47 15.63 8.58
C LYS A 258 -19.28 14.46 9.18
N TYR A 259 -19.42 13.37 8.42
CA TYR A 259 -20.16 12.19 8.91
C TYR A 259 -19.44 11.56 10.10
N LEU A 260 -20.17 11.38 11.21
CA LEU A 260 -19.65 10.74 12.43
C LEU A 260 -20.32 9.39 12.68
N THR A 261 -19.60 8.47 13.34
CA THR A 261 -20.20 7.18 13.77
C THR A 261 -21.00 7.29 15.06
N ASP A 262 -20.81 8.36 15.83
CA ASP A 262 -21.56 8.61 17.06
C ASP A 262 -23.05 8.85 16.75
N THR A 263 -23.92 7.98 17.27
CA THR A 263 -25.38 8.04 17.10
C THR A 263 -26.02 9.25 17.76
N ARG A 264 -25.34 9.89 18.70
CA ARG A 264 -25.83 11.09 19.40
C ARG A 264 -25.54 12.38 18.63
N SER A 265 -24.66 12.34 17.64
CA SER A 265 -24.32 13.52 16.84
C SER A 265 -25.43 13.84 15.83
N SER A 266 -25.69 15.14 15.65
CA SER A 266 -26.52 15.64 14.55
C SER A 266 -25.98 15.33 13.15
N THR A 267 -24.69 15.00 13.02
CA THR A 267 -24.04 14.53 11.78
C THR A 267 -23.79 13.02 11.76
N SER A 268 -24.45 12.26 12.65
CA SER A 268 -24.35 10.80 12.66
C SER A 268 -24.69 10.23 11.29
N PHE A 269 -23.90 9.25 10.84
CA PHE A 269 -24.03 8.58 9.56
C PHE A 269 -25.41 7.91 9.36
N GLU A 270 -26.06 7.55 10.46
CA GLU A 270 -27.36 6.85 10.49
C GLU A 270 -28.57 7.78 10.63
N THR A 271 -28.36 9.09 10.79
CA THR A 271 -29.48 10.04 10.87
C THR A 271 -30.17 10.19 9.50
N SER A 272 -31.49 10.39 9.49
CA SER A 272 -32.24 10.57 8.24
C SER A 272 -31.69 11.71 7.36
N LYS A 273 -31.14 12.78 7.98
CA LYS A 273 -30.51 13.89 7.28
C LYS A 273 -29.20 13.48 6.58
N SER A 274 -28.34 12.71 7.24
CA SER A 274 -27.11 12.19 6.64
C SER A 274 -27.41 11.18 5.53
N ILE A 275 -28.40 10.32 5.75
CA ILE A 275 -28.88 9.36 4.75
C ILE A 275 -29.40 10.08 3.49
N GLU A 276 -30.16 11.16 3.64
CA GLU A 276 -30.64 11.97 2.51
C GLU A 276 -29.48 12.59 1.72
N LYS A 277 -28.49 13.16 2.42
CA LYS A 277 -27.27 13.70 1.78
C LYS A 277 -26.50 12.64 1.00
N ARG A 278 -26.35 11.43 1.55
CA ARG A 278 -25.71 10.29 0.87
C ARG A 278 -26.46 9.90 -0.40
N ILE A 279 -27.78 9.80 -0.36
CA ILE A 279 -28.58 9.53 -1.56
C ILE A 279 -28.41 10.62 -2.62
N ASN A 280 -28.44 11.89 -2.21
CA ASN A 280 -28.24 13.01 -3.13
C ASN A 280 -26.86 12.99 -3.78
N PHE A 281 -25.82 12.59 -3.04
CA PHE A 281 -24.48 12.38 -3.59
C PHE A 281 -24.48 11.30 -4.67
N TRP A 282 -25.05 10.13 -4.42
CA TRP A 282 -25.10 9.04 -5.41
C TRP A 282 -26.00 9.33 -6.62
N LYS A 283 -27.07 10.11 -6.41
CA LYS A 283 -27.89 10.67 -7.49
C LYS A 283 -27.08 11.63 -8.36
N THR A 284 -26.23 12.48 -7.76
CA THR A 284 -25.37 13.43 -8.47
C THR A 284 -24.28 12.72 -9.27
N ILE A 285 -23.68 11.65 -8.73
CA ILE A 285 -22.76 10.78 -9.49
C ILE A 285 -23.49 10.11 -10.66
N GLY A 286 -24.79 9.84 -10.51
CA GLY A 286 -25.64 9.29 -11.54
C GLY A 286 -25.86 7.79 -11.45
N VAL A 287 -25.67 7.20 -10.26
CA VAL A 287 -25.97 5.77 -9.97
C VAL A 287 -27.43 5.55 -9.58
N ILE A 288 -28.10 6.59 -9.07
CA ILE A 288 -29.50 6.58 -8.65
C ILE A 288 -30.33 7.55 -9.51
N GLU A 289 -31.56 7.17 -9.81
CA GLU A 289 -32.59 8.05 -10.36
C GLU A 289 -33.78 8.19 -9.41
N GLU A 290 -34.36 9.38 -9.35
CA GLU A 290 -35.62 9.62 -8.62
C GLU A 290 -36.78 9.20 -9.49
N LYS A 291 -37.01 7.88 -9.55
CA LYS A 291 -38.04 7.22 -10.34
C LYS A 291 -38.68 6.12 -9.51
N SER A 292 -39.98 6.26 -9.25
CA SER A 292 -40.75 5.31 -8.46
C SER A 292 -40.76 3.92 -9.10
N SER A 293 -40.50 2.89 -8.29
CA SER A 293 -40.47 1.48 -8.71
C SER A 293 -41.37 0.64 -7.81
N SER A 294 -42.37 -0.04 -8.39
CA SER A 294 -43.36 -0.84 -7.65
C SER A 294 -42.91 -2.29 -7.54
N PHE A 295 -43.09 -2.87 -6.36
CA PHE A 295 -42.83 -4.28 -6.07
C PHE A 295 -44.04 -4.88 -5.35
N SER A 296 -44.36 -6.14 -5.63
CA SER A 296 -45.46 -6.86 -4.98
C SER A 296 -45.09 -8.30 -4.71
N LEU A 297 -45.67 -8.85 -3.64
CA LEU A 297 -45.75 -10.27 -3.38
C LEU A 297 -47.20 -10.69 -3.61
N ASP A 298 -47.50 -11.10 -4.84
CA ASP A 298 -48.87 -11.43 -5.24
C ASP A 298 -49.30 -12.82 -4.79
N GLN A 299 -48.34 -13.75 -4.63
CA GLN A 299 -48.60 -15.10 -4.12
C GLN A 299 -48.62 -15.09 -2.58
N PRO A 300 -49.74 -15.52 -1.94
CA PRO A 300 -49.84 -15.56 -0.49
C PRO A 300 -48.73 -16.40 0.14
N THR A 301 -47.94 -15.79 1.01
CA THR A 301 -46.78 -16.44 1.65
C THR A 301 -46.93 -16.41 3.16
N ARG A 302 -46.60 -17.52 3.82
CA ARG A 302 -46.73 -17.65 5.27
C ARG A 302 -45.67 -16.83 6.01
N ILE A 303 -46.06 -16.14 7.08
CA ILE A 303 -45.11 -15.56 8.05
C ILE A 303 -44.62 -16.66 9.00
N VAL A 304 -43.33 -16.93 8.98
CA VAL A 304 -42.68 -17.98 9.78
C VAL A 304 -42.05 -17.40 11.06
N SER A 305 -41.57 -16.16 11.00
CA SER A 305 -40.95 -15.45 12.13
C SER A 305 -41.52 -14.04 12.28
N MET A 306 -41.56 -13.54 13.52
CA MET A 306 -42.18 -12.25 13.84
C MET A 306 -41.38 -11.49 14.90
N ASN A 307 -41.10 -10.22 14.64
CA ASN A 307 -40.57 -9.31 15.63
C ASN A 307 -41.71 -8.86 16.57
N LYS A 308 -41.53 -9.07 17.89
CA LYS A 308 -42.54 -8.70 18.91
C LYS A 308 -42.82 -7.20 18.99
N ASN A 309 -41.94 -6.37 18.45
CA ASN A 309 -42.08 -4.92 18.46
C ASN A 309 -43.01 -4.39 17.35
N PHE A 310 -43.56 -5.25 16.49
CA PHE A 310 -44.50 -4.85 15.45
C PHE A 310 -45.95 -5.02 15.92
N GLU A 311 -46.43 -4.09 16.74
CA GLU A 311 -47.76 -4.15 17.36
C GLU A 311 -48.92 -4.36 16.37
N GLU A 312 -48.86 -3.75 15.17
CA GLU A 312 -49.96 -3.84 14.18
C GLU A 312 -50.10 -5.21 13.52
N ILE A 313 -49.03 -6.02 13.50
CA ILE A 313 -48.99 -7.31 12.80
C ILE A 313 -48.52 -8.46 13.69
N SER A 314 -48.29 -8.24 14.98
CA SER A 314 -47.70 -9.22 15.90
C SER A 314 -48.44 -10.56 15.91
N ASP A 315 -49.76 -10.50 15.76
CA ASP A 315 -50.66 -11.65 15.83
C ASP A 315 -50.77 -12.40 14.50
N TRP A 316 -50.11 -11.93 13.44
CA TRP A 316 -50.17 -12.53 12.10
C TRP A 316 -49.17 -13.67 11.90
N LYS A 317 -48.46 -14.10 12.94
CA LYS A 317 -47.55 -15.24 12.87
C LYS A 317 -48.29 -16.51 12.42
N ASN A 318 -47.73 -17.24 11.47
CA ASN A 318 -48.32 -18.40 10.78
C ASN A 318 -49.47 -18.09 9.80
N ASN A 319 -49.85 -16.83 9.60
CA ASN A 319 -50.84 -16.47 8.58
C ASN A 319 -50.17 -16.24 7.22
N ASN A 320 -50.96 -16.35 6.15
CA ASN A 320 -50.53 -16.00 4.80
C ASN A 320 -50.72 -14.51 4.54
N VAL A 321 -49.71 -13.88 3.96
CA VAL A 321 -49.71 -12.45 3.63
C VAL A 321 -49.36 -12.19 2.18
N THR A 322 -49.84 -11.06 1.67
CA THR A 322 -49.41 -10.43 0.42
C THR A 322 -49.08 -8.97 0.71
N PHE A 323 -48.21 -8.34 -0.06
CA PHE A 323 -47.92 -6.92 0.09
C PHE A 323 -47.57 -6.27 -1.24
N LYS A 324 -47.66 -4.94 -1.24
CA LYS A 324 -47.17 -4.08 -2.32
C LYS A 324 -46.50 -2.87 -1.71
N PHE A 325 -45.40 -2.43 -2.31
CA PHE A 325 -44.74 -1.18 -1.95
C PHE A 325 -44.06 -0.54 -3.15
N ASN A 326 -43.87 0.78 -3.07
CA ASN A 326 -43.16 1.55 -4.08
C ASN A 326 -41.89 2.15 -3.47
N LEU A 327 -40.74 1.92 -4.10
CA LEU A 327 -39.51 2.61 -3.75
C LEU A 327 -39.45 3.95 -4.48
N LYS A 328 -39.10 5.02 -3.77
CA LYS A 328 -38.93 6.38 -4.30
C LYS A 328 -37.81 6.47 -5.34
N TYR A 329 -36.73 5.73 -5.10
CA TYR A 329 -35.53 5.76 -5.92
C TYR A 329 -35.33 4.46 -6.70
N LYS A 330 -34.90 4.58 -7.95
CA LYS A 330 -34.44 3.46 -8.77
C LYS A 330 -32.91 3.42 -8.74
N PHE A 331 -32.36 2.31 -8.27
CA PHE A 331 -30.94 2.01 -8.40
C PHE A 331 -30.68 1.43 -9.78
N LEU A 332 -29.81 2.09 -10.56
CA LEU A 332 -29.53 1.66 -11.93
C LEU A 332 -28.80 0.32 -11.96
N SER A 333 -29.08 -0.50 -12.95
CA SER A 333 -28.33 -1.72 -13.21
C SER A 333 -26.93 -1.41 -13.76
N ILE A 334 -26.04 -2.40 -13.80
CA ILE A 334 -24.69 -2.22 -14.36
C ILE A 334 -24.75 -1.87 -15.85
N GLU A 335 -25.67 -2.49 -16.58
CA GLU A 335 -25.91 -2.26 -18.00
C GLU A 335 -26.42 -0.82 -18.24
N GLU A 336 -27.37 -0.36 -17.41
CA GLU A 336 -27.88 1.02 -17.48
C GLU A 336 -26.77 2.06 -17.20
N ILE A 337 -25.90 1.79 -16.23
CA ILE A 337 -24.75 2.66 -15.94
C ILE A 337 -23.75 2.64 -17.10
N GLN A 338 -23.50 1.50 -17.75
CA GLN A 338 -22.63 1.41 -18.93
C GLN A 338 -23.18 2.22 -20.11
N GLU A 339 -24.48 2.19 -20.36
CA GLU A 339 -25.10 3.05 -21.37
C GLU A 339 -24.91 4.54 -21.04
N LYS A 340 -25.07 4.91 -19.76
CA LYS A 340 -24.86 6.27 -19.29
C LYS A 340 -23.40 6.72 -19.46
N ILE A 341 -22.43 5.87 -19.16
CA ILE A 341 -20.99 6.10 -19.39
C ILE A 341 -20.71 6.40 -20.87
N ASN A 342 -21.36 5.67 -21.78
CA ASN A 342 -21.18 5.88 -23.23
C ASN A 342 -21.75 7.20 -23.73
N ARG A 343 -22.82 7.71 -23.08
CA ARG A 343 -23.47 8.98 -23.41
C ARG A 343 -22.88 10.19 -22.67
N THR A 344 -22.07 9.97 -21.63
CA THR A 344 -21.51 11.05 -20.80
C THR A 344 -20.27 11.66 -21.46
N GLU A 345 -20.30 12.98 -21.68
CA GLU A 345 -19.17 13.75 -22.21
C GLU A 345 -18.18 14.18 -21.11
N ASP A 346 -18.66 14.41 -19.88
CA ASP A 346 -17.78 14.79 -18.76
C ASP A 346 -16.81 13.66 -18.40
N VAL A 347 -15.52 13.92 -18.58
CA VAL A 347 -14.44 12.95 -18.35
C VAL A 347 -14.37 12.53 -16.89
N LYS A 348 -14.65 13.44 -15.95
CA LYS A 348 -14.57 13.16 -14.52
C LYS A 348 -15.67 12.19 -14.09
N THR A 349 -16.94 12.53 -14.36
CA THR A 349 -18.08 11.64 -14.09
C THR A 349 -17.92 10.30 -14.80
N LYS A 350 -17.43 10.30 -16.05
CA LYS A 350 -17.17 9.07 -16.81
C LYS A 350 -16.17 8.15 -16.09
N LYS A 351 -15.05 8.68 -15.61
CA LYS A 351 -14.05 7.89 -14.86
C LYS A 351 -14.62 7.32 -13.56
N VAL A 352 -15.35 8.13 -12.80
CA VAL A 352 -15.96 7.71 -11.53
C VAL A 352 -16.97 6.58 -11.76
N LEU A 353 -17.87 6.73 -12.74
CA LEU A 353 -18.85 5.70 -13.10
C LEU A 353 -18.19 4.41 -13.61
N THR A 354 -17.15 4.52 -14.46
CA THR A 354 -16.38 3.36 -14.91
C THR A 354 -15.76 2.62 -13.72
N GLN A 355 -15.10 3.34 -12.81
CA GLN A 355 -14.51 2.73 -11.61
C GLN A 355 -15.55 2.13 -10.68
N PHE A 356 -16.75 2.72 -10.57
CA PHE A 356 -17.84 2.15 -9.79
C PHE A 356 -18.37 0.83 -10.37
N VAL A 357 -18.48 0.72 -11.70
CA VAL A 357 -18.85 -0.52 -12.39
C VAL A 357 -17.77 -1.58 -12.19
N GLU A 358 -16.49 -1.22 -12.37
CA GLU A 358 -15.36 -2.12 -12.15
C GLU A 358 -15.29 -2.61 -10.70
N TYR A 359 -15.50 -1.71 -9.74
CA TYR A 359 -15.59 -2.03 -8.32
C TYR A 359 -16.72 -3.03 -8.05
N THR A 360 -17.93 -2.74 -8.54
CA THR A 360 -19.08 -3.62 -8.36
C THR A 360 -18.78 -5.01 -8.94
N ASN A 361 -18.28 -5.09 -10.17
CA ASN A 361 -17.94 -6.38 -10.76
C ASN A 361 -16.82 -7.11 -9.99
N TYR A 362 -15.85 -6.37 -9.43
CA TYR A 362 -14.77 -6.93 -8.63
C TYR A 362 -15.27 -7.62 -7.35
N ILE A 363 -16.10 -6.95 -6.56
CA ILE A 363 -16.61 -7.53 -5.30
C ILE A 363 -17.53 -8.72 -5.55
N PHE A 364 -18.35 -8.65 -6.61
CA PHE A 364 -19.26 -9.71 -7.00
C PHE A 364 -18.52 -10.96 -7.47
N LYS A 365 -17.41 -10.80 -8.19
CA LYS A 365 -16.59 -11.93 -8.62
C LYS A 365 -15.88 -12.60 -7.44
N TYR A 366 -15.55 -11.84 -6.40
CA TYR A 366 -14.77 -12.34 -5.27
C TYR A 366 -15.62 -13.10 -4.24
N LYS A 367 -16.90 -12.76 -4.07
CA LYS A 367 -17.79 -13.37 -3.06
C LYS A 367 -18.88 -14.21 -3.71
N THR A 368 -18.76 -15.53 -3.62
CA THR A 368 -19.77 -16.49 -4.07
C THR A 368 -21.13 -16.27 -3.40
N ASP A 369 -21.14 -15.86 -2.12
CA ASP A 369 -22.35 -15.60 -1.33
C ASP A 369 -22.58 -14.11 -1.04
N PHE A 370 -22.27 -13.23 -2.01
CA PHE A 370 -22.36 -11.77 -1.84
C PHE A 370 -23.72 -11.33 -1.24
N LYS A 371 -24.83 -11.91 -1.70
CA LYS A 371 -26.19 -11.57 -1.23
C LYS A 371 -26.35 -11.75 0.27
N SER A 372 -25.88 -12.88 0.80
CA SER A 372 -25.93 -13.18 2.23
C SER A 372 -24.99 -12.26 3.01
N PHE A 373 -23.77 -12.05 2.51
CA PHE A 373 -22.77 -11.20 3.15
C PHE A 373 -23.23 -9.75 3.32
N THR A 374 -23.96 -9.20 2.35
CA THR A 374 -24.43 -7.79 2.37
C THR A 374 -25.86 -7.64 2.88
N SER A 375 -26.51 -8.70 3.35
CA SER A 375 -27.93 -8.66 3.76
C SER A 375 -28.24 -7.58 4.79
N ASN A 376 -27.36 -7.39 5.77
CA ASN A 376 -27.51 -6.36 6.80
C ASN A 376 -27.35 -4.92 6.28
N LEU A 377 -26.82 -4.72 5.07
CA LEU A 377 -26.64 -3.39 4.47
C LEU A 377 -27.88 -2.89 3.72
N PHE A 378 -28.92 -3.73 3.61
CA PHE A 378 -30.11 -3.42 2.82
C PHE A 378 -30.98 -2.31 3.44
N GLU A 379 -30.94 -2.13 4.76
CA GLU A 379 -31.89 -1.28 5.51
C GLU A 379 -31.79 0.22 5.19
N HIS A 380 -30.57 0.78 5.10
CA HIS A 380 -30.38 2.24 5.08
C HIS A 380 -30.76 2.92 3.75
N PHE A 381 -31.15 2.15 2.73
CA PHE A 381 -31.49 2.68 1.41
C PHE A 381 -32.92 2.37 0.95
N ILE A 382 -33.80 2.00 1.89
CA ILE A 382 -35.23 1.79 1.63
C ILE A 382 -35.98 3.10 1.85
N PHE A 383 -36.34 3.77 0.76
CA PHE A 383 -37.20 4.96 0.79
C PHE A 383 -38.49 4.65 0.06
N PHE A 384 -39.61 4.71 0.77
CA PHE A 384 -40.91 4.54 0.16
C PHE A 384 -41.39 5.82 -0.50
N ASP A 385 -41.96 5.65 -1.68
CA ASP A 385 -42.74 6.68 -2.36
C ASP A 385 -44.08 6.81 -1.65
N ASP A 386 -44.47 8.03 -1.29
CA ASP A 386 -45.67 8.32 -0.49
C ASP A 386 -45.82 7.40 0.75
N LYS A 387 -44.82 7.48 1.65
CA LYS A 387 -44.58 6.53 2.76
C LYS A 387 -45.80 6.26 3.67
N ASP A 388 -46.72 7.21 3.78
CA ASP A 388 -47.87 7.16 4.70
C ASP A 388 -49.16 6.68 3.99
N ASN A 389 -49.09 6.42 2.68
CA ASN A 389 -50.24 6.05 1.87
C ASN A 389 -50.46 4.53 1.83
N LYS A 390 -51.50 4.07 2.55
CA LYS A 390 -51.92 2.66 2.65
C LYS A 390 -52.48 2.08 1.34
N ASP A 391 -52.79 2.90 0.35
CA ASP A 391 -53.21 2.41 -0.97
C ASP A 391 -52.03 2.04 -1.85
N ILE A 392 -50.88 2.66 -1.59
CA ILE A 392 -49.63 2.46 -2.34
C ILE A 392 -48.73 1.43 -1.64
N ASN A 393 -48.55 1.56 -0.32
CA ASN A 393 -47.66 0.73 0.49
C ASN A 393 -48.45 -0.05 1.54
N TRP A 394 -48.64 -1.35 1.33
CA TRP A 394 -49.50 -2.15 2.22
C TRP A 394 -49.06 -3.61 2.35
N ILE A 395 -49.42 -4.20 3.48
CA ILE A 395 -49.40 -5.64 3.72
C ILE A 395 -50.77 -6.09 4.20
N GLU A 396 -51.22 -7.22 3.66
CA GLU A 396 -52.56 -7.76 3.87
C GLU A 396 -52.48 -9.19 4.37
N ASN A 397 -53.19 -9.46 5.47
CA ASN A 397 -53.40 -10.80 6.00
C ASN A 397 -54.55 -11.47 5.25
N LYS A 398 -54.26 -12.51 4.46
CA LYS A 398 -55.26 -13.20 3.64
C LYS A 398 -56.27 -14.01 4.44
N SER A 399 -55.98 -14.32 5.71
CA SER A 399 -56.91 -15.05 6.57
C SER A 399 -57.96 -14.13 7.21
N THR A 400 -57.60 -12.87 7.49
CA THR A 400 -58.48 -11.90 8.17
C THR A 400 -58.93 -10.74 7.27
N ASN A 401 -58.37 -10.63 6.06
CA ASN A 401 -58.52 -9.48 5.13
C ASN A 401 -58.15 -8.13 5.77
N GLN A 402 -57.33 -8.15 6.83
CA GLN A 402 -56.83 -6.93 7.45
C GLN A 402 -55.65 -6.39 6.64
N LYS A 403 -55.74 -5.11 6.25
CA LYS A 403 -54.71 -4.38 5.50
C LYS A 403 -54.09 -3.30 6.38
N VAL A 404 -52.76 -3.29 6.49
CA VAL A 404 -52.01 -2.30 7.26
C VAL A 404 -50.91 -1.66 6.40
N LEU A 405 -50.35 -0.54 6.88
CA LEU A 405 -49.28 0.16 6.18
C LEU A 405 -48.01 -0.70 6.15
N PHE A 406 -47.37 -0.84 4.98
CA PHE A 406 -46.10 -1.54 4.91
C PHE A 406 -44.97 -0.62 5.37
N GLN A 407 -44.19 -1.04 6.37
CA GLN A 407 -43.09 -0.25 6.93
C GLN A 407 -41.75 -0.66 6.29
N ALA A 408 -40.83 0.30 6.12
CA ALA A 408 -39.50 0.03 5.55
C ALA A 408 -38.74 -1.05 6.35
N LYS A 409 -38.93 -1.07 7.66
CA LYS A 409 -38.35 -2.08 8.55
C LYS A 409 -38.89 -3.49 8.29
N TYR A 410 -40.14 -3.63 7.84
CA TYR A 410 -40.68 -4.94 7.42
C TYR A 410 -39.90 -5.48 6.24
N LEU A 411 -39.64 -4.63 5.23
CA LEU A 411 -38.87 -5.01 4.07
C LEU A 411 -37.43 -5.39 4.42
N ALA A 412 -36.79 -4.61 5.30
CA ALA A 412 -35.44 -4.89 5.80
C ALA A 412 -35.38 -6.23 6.54
N ASP A 413 -36.31 -6.47 7.47
CA ASP A 413 -36.39 -7.71 8.23
C ASP A 413 -36.62 -8.92 7.31
N ILE A 414 -37.56 -8.83 6.36
CA ILE A 414 -37.86 -9.91 5.41
C ILE A 414 -36.63 -10.23 4.56
N TYR A 415 -35.95 -9.21 4.02
CA TYR A 415 -34.75 -9.40 3.20
C TYR A 415 -33.61 -10.04 4.00
N GLN A 416 -33.37 -9.56 5.23
CA GLN A 416 -32.33 -10.10 6.10
C GLN A 416 -32.65 -11.53 6.58
N TYR A 417 -33.92 -11.82 6.89
CA TYR A 417 -34.36 -13.13 7.35
C TYR A 417 -34.13 -14.21 6.27
N HIS A 418 -34.35 -13.90 4.99
CA HIS A 418 -34.12 -14.83 3.88
C HIS A 418 -32.70 -15.41 3.87
N TYR A 419 -31.70 -14.58 4.20
CA TYR A 419 -30.29 -15.01 4.24
C TYR A 419 -29.79 -15.40 5.62
N SER A 420 -30.42 -14.90 6.69
CA SER A 420 -30.06 -15.17 8.07
C SER A 420 -31.33 -15.28 8.93
N PRO A 421 -31.96 -16.47 8.96
CA PRO A 421 -33.18 -16.70 9.72
C PRO A 421 -32.96 -16.42 11.21
N ALA A 422 -33.85 -15.62 11.79
CA ALA A 422 -33.81 -15.27 13.21
C ALA A 422 -35.22 -15.02 13.76
N ASP A 423 -35.45 -15.46 15.00
CA ASP A 423 -36.77 -15.42 15.64
C ASP A 423 -37.27 -14.01 15.99
N HIS A 424 -36.40 -13.01 15.91
CA HIS A 424 -36.69 -11.62 16.26
C HIS A 424 -36.86 -10.70 15.04
N LYS A 425 -36.90 -11.26 13.82
CA LYS A 425 -37.15 -10.53 12.57
C LYS A 425 -38.47 -10.96 11.96
N LEU A 426 -39.14 -10.08 11.22
CA LEU A 426 -40.24 -10.50 10.34
C LEU A 426 -39.68 -11.41 9.23
N GLY A 427 -40.11 -12.67 9.22
CA GLY A 427 -39.61 -13.68 8.29
C GLY A 427 -40.73 -14.36 7.51
N LEU A 428 -40.55 -14.46 6.20
CA LEU A 428 -41.46 -15.19 5.31
C LEU A 428 -40.93 -16.60 5.04
N ASP A 429 -41.82 -17.46 4.53
CA ASP A 429 -41.42 -18.74 3.96
C ASP A 429 -40.43 -18.51 2.80
N ILE A 430 -39.25 -19.12 2.91
CA ILE A 430 -38.09 -18.82 2.06
C ILE A 430 -38.36 -19.25 0.61
N ASP A 431 -38.99 -20.40 0.41
CA ASP A 431 -39.22 -20.96 -0.92
C ASP A 431 -40.19 -20.08 -1.73
N ASN A 432 -41.23 -19.58 -1.08
CA ASN A 432 -42.26 -18.75 -1.72
C ASN A 432 -41.84 -17.29 -1.90
N SER A 433 -40.90 -16.78 -1.10
CA SER A 433 -40.39 -15.40 -1.20
C SER A 433 -39.11 -15.28 -2.05
N LYS A 434 -38.53 -16.40 -2.46
CA LYS A 434 -37.21 -16.46 -3.13
C LYS A 434 -37.09 -15.56 -4.35
N ASP A 435 -38.04 -15.61 -5.28
CA ASP A 435 -37.95 -14.85 -6.53
C ASP A 435 -37.98 -13.33 -6.29
N LEU A 436 -38.83 -12.89 -5.36
CA LEU A 436 -38.90 -11.49 -4.96
C LEU A 436 -37.56 -11.04 -4.34
N ILE A 437 -37.02 -11.79 -3.38
CA ILE A 437 -35.80 -11.40 -2.66
C ILE A 437 -34.56 -11.52 -3.56
N GLU A 438 -34.39 -12.65 -4.25
CA GLU A 438 -33.16 -12.95 -4.97
C GLU A 438 -33.06 -12.28 -6.33
N ASN A 439 -34.19 -11.99 -7.00
CA ASN A 439 -34.20 -11.44 -8.34
C ASN A 439 -34.72 -10.00 -8.37
N SER A 440 -35.85 -9.72 -7.71
CA SER A 440 -36.50 -8.39 -7.82
C SER A 440 -35.90 -7.34 -6.88
N LEU A 441 -35.57 -7.73 -5.65
CA LEU A 441 -35.01 -6.81 -4.63
C LEU A 441 -33.49 -6.86 -4.53
N PHE A 442 -32.84 -7.60 -5.43
CA PHE A 442 -31.41 -7.70 -5.44
C PHE A 442 -30.74 -6.55 -6.20
N PHE A 443 -30.65 -5.40 -5.56
CA PHE A 443 -30.01 -4.20 -6.11
C PHE A 443 -28.49 -4.26 -5.96
N LYS A 444 -27.81 -4.85 -6.95
CA LYS A 444 -26.34 -5.02 -6.95
C LYS A 444 -25.62 -3.70 -6.66
N THR A 445 -26.00 -2.63 -7.35
CA THR A 445 -25.36 -1.31 -7.25
C THR A 445 -25.59 -0.66 -5.89
N MET A 446 -26.80 -0.75 -5.33
CA MET A 446 -27.10 -0.26 -3.99
C MET A 446 -26.23 -0.92 -2.92
N LEU A 447 -26.12 -2.26 -2.97
CA LEU A 447 -25.32 -3.02 -2.00
C LEU A 447 -23.83 -2.72 -2.13
N SER A 448 -23.33 -2.56 -3.36
CA SER A 448 -21.96 -2.09 -3.62
C SER A 448 -21.71 -0.71 -3.01
N MET A 449 -22.62 0.25 -3.23
CA MET A 449 -22.48 1.61 -2.71
C MET A 449 -22.36 1.63 -1.19
N HIS A 450 -23.27 0.94 -0.50
CA HIS A 450 -23.26 0.88 0.96
C HIS A 450 -21.98 0.24 1.49
N LEU A 451 -21.57 -0.88 0.88
CA LEU A 451 -20.33 -1.55 1.27
C LEU A 451 -19.13 -0.61 1.09
N LEU A 452 -19.11 0.16 0.02
CA LEU A 452 -18.06 1.15 -0.24
C LEU A 452 -18.04 2.28 0.79
N GLU A 453 -19.21 2.83 1.14
CA GLU A 453 -19.33 3.85 2.19
C GLU A 453 -18.77 3.36 3.54
N ASN A 454 -19.07 2.11 3.92
CA ASN A 454 -18.59 1.52 5.17
C ASN A 454 -17.07 1.34 5.22
N TYR A 455 -16.40 1.19 4.07
CA TYR A 455 -14.94 1.13 4.01
C TYR A 455 -14.27 2.46 4.35
N PHE A 456 -14.92 3.58 4.03
CA PHE A 456 -14.36 4.93 4.27
C PHE A 456 -14.77 5.49 5.63
N LEU A 457 -15.98 5.16 6.10
CA LEU A 457 -16.63 5.77 7.27
C LEU A 457 -15.71 5.91 8.48
N ASN A 458 -15.10 4.81 8.94
CA ASN A 458 -14.28 4.82 10.15
C ASN A 458 -13.05 5.74 10.03
N TYR A 459 -12.44 5.82 8.85
CA TYR A 459 -11.24 6.61 8.62
C TYR A 459 -11.59 8.11 8.53
N THR A 460 -12.67 8.44 7.82
CA THR A 460 -13.11 9.83 7.63
C THR A 460 -13.75 10.40 8.90
N ASP A 461 -14.49 9.59 9.66
CA ASP A 461 -14.96 9.93 11.01
C ASP A 461 -13.77 10.24 11.92
N ASN A 462 -12.75 9.37 11.89
CA ASN A 462 -11.54 9.62 12.65
C ASN A 462 -10.85 10.93 12.28
N LEU A 463 -10.70 11.24 10.99
CA LEU A 463 -10.14 12.51 10.53
C LEU A 463 -10.98 13.70 11.00
N THR A 464 -12.30 13.63 10.87
CA THR A 464 -13.22 14.70 11.28
C THR A 464 -13.04 15.02 12.77
N VAL A 465 -13.02 13.99 13.63
CA VAL A 465 -12.77 14.16 15.07
C VAL A 465 -11.35 14.68 15.35
N LEU A 466 -10.35 14.26 14.58
CA LEU A 466 -8.96 14.70 14.75
C LEU A 466 -8.75 16.17 14.35
N GLU A 467 -9.39 16.65 13.29
CA GLU A 467 -9.31 18.04 12.83
C GLU A 467 -9.96 19.02 13.85
N ASP A 468 -11.01 18.54 14.55
CA ASP A 468 -11.73 19.28 15.58
C ASP A 468 -11.21 19.02 17.01
N SER A 469 -10.08 18.30 17.19
CA SER A 469 -9.47 18.04 18.50
C SER A 469 -8.03 18.53 18.62
N THR A 470 -7.57 18.68 19.87
CA THR A 470 -6.18 19.01 20.21
C THR A 470 -5.55 17.86 21.01
N ILE A 471 -4.28 17.58 20.78
CA ILE A 471 -3.52 16.56 21.52
C ILE A 471 -3.20 17.08 22.93
N ALA A 472 -3.44 16.27 23.95
CA ALA A 472 -3.03 16.56 25.32
C ALA A 472 -1.52 16.32 25.51
N THR A 473 -0.70 17.30 25.12
CA THR A 473 0.77 17.16 25.09
C THR A 473 1.43 16.98 26.46
N GLY A 474 0.77 17.40 27.54
CA GLY A 474 1.24 17.18 28.92
C GLY A 474 0.84 15.83 29.52
N ASP A 475 0.18 14.96 28.74
CA ASP A 475 -0.19 13.62 29.19
C ASP A 475 0.93 12.61 28.95
N GLU A 476 1.08 11.64 29.87
CA GLU A 476 2.08 10.58 29.80
C GLU A 476 2.03 9.83 28.46
N THR A 477 0.83 9.62 27.90
CA THR A 477 0.67 8.91 26.64
C THR A 477 1.33 9.61 25.45
N TRP A 478 1.28 10.95 25.41
CA TRP A 478 1.96 11.73 24.37
C TRP A 478 3.47 11.73 24.58
N GLU A 479 3.93 11.89 25.82
CA GLU A 479 5.36 11.85 26.12
C GLU A 479 5.99 10.51 25.75
N GLU A 480 5.33 9.39 26.06
CA GLU A 480 5.81 8.06 25.69
C GLU A 480 5.86 7.84 24.17
N TYR A 481 4.84 8.33 23.46
CA TYR A 481 4.82 8.34 22.01
C TYR A 481 6.02 9.12 21.46
N GLU A 482 6.21 10.36 21.92
CA GLU A 482 7.29 11.24 21.48
C GLU A 482 8.68 10.66 21.79
N LYS A 483 8.90 10.18 23.02
CA LYS A 483 10.16 9.53 23.43
C LYS A 483 10.48 8.33 22.53
N SER A 484 9.49 7.48 22.24
CA SER A 484 9.69 6.31 21.37
C SER A 484 10.04 6.70 19.93
N ARG A 485 9.40 7.73 19.38
CA ARG A 485 9.69 8.26 18.03
C ARG A 485 11.05 8.93 17.95
N ASN A 486 11.43 9.71 18.97
CA ASN A 486 12.74 10.36 19.02
C ASN A 486 13.88 9.33 19.13
N LEU A 487 13.72 8.28 19.96
CA LEU A 487 14.68 7.19 20.06
C LEU A 487 14.82 6.45 18.72
N TYR A 488 13.71 6.12 18.06
CA TYR A 488 13.75 5.50 16.74
C TYR A 488 14.49 6.36 15.72
N ASN A 489 14.20 7.66 15.63
CA ASN A 489 14.86 8.56 14.69
C ASN A 489 16.38 8.63 14.94
N LEU A 490 16.82 8.61 16.20
CA LEU A 490 18.23 8.53 16.55
C LEU A 490 18.88 7.23 16.06
N LEU A 491 18.23 6.09 16.33
CA LEU A 491 18.72 4.78 15.87
C LEU A 491 18.76 4.69 14.34
N LEU A 492 17.75 5.23 13.66
CA LEU A 492 17.67 5.27 12.19
C LEU A 492 18.83 6.09 11.59
N ASN A 493 19.14 7.26 12.15
CA ASN A 493 20.21 8.13 11.64
C ASN A 493 21.59 7.45 11.63
N VAL A 494 21.85 6.54 12.58
CA VAL A 494 23.13 5.80 12.65
C VAL A 494 23.09 4.49 11.83
N ASN A 495 21.90 4.00 11.50
CA ASN A 495 21.71 2.73 10.80
C ASN A 495 21.80 2.90 9.27
N PHE A 496 23.02 2.88 8.75
CA PHE A 496 23.29 3.04 7.33
C PHE A 496 22.51 2.07 6.44
N THR A 497 22.36 0.81 6.84
CA THR A 497 21.62 -0.19 6.05
C THR A 497 20.14 0.16 5.98
N ALA A 498 19.50 0.45 7.11
CA ALA A 498 18.09 0.84 7.13
C ALA A 498 17.85 2.08 6.26
N ASN A 499 18.77 3.04 6.29
CA ASN A 499 18.71 4.24 5.46
C ASN A 499 18.78 3.94 3.95
N VAL A 500 19.64 3.00 3.51
CA VAL A 500 19.66 2.54 2.10
C VAL A 500 18.34 1.88 1.71
N LEU A 501 17.85 0.98 2.57
CA LEU A 501 16.63 0.22 2.32
C LEU A 501 15.38 1.13 2.27
N GLN A 502 15.30 2.09 3.18
CA GLN A 502 14.24 3.10 3.22
C GLN A 502 14.22 3.95 1.97
N ASN A 503 15.39 4.35 1.47
CA ASN A 503 15.54 5.07 0.23
C ASN A 503 14.99 4.26 -0.96
N TYR A 504 15.46 3.02 -1.13
CA TYR A 504 14.93 2.13 -2.17
C TYR A 504 13.41 2.02 -2.07
N ARG A 505 12.86 1.77 -0.87
CA ARG A 505 11.42 1.57 -0.70
C ARG A 505 10.61 2.82 -1.03
N TYR A 506 11.12 3.99 -0.67
CA TYR A 506 10.47 5.27 -0.95
C TYR A 506 10.33 5.54 -2.45
N PHE A 507 11.39 5.32 -3.24
CA PHE A 507 11.34 5.56 -4.69
C PHE A 507 10.72 4.41 -5.48
N GLY A 508 10.88 3.16 -5.00
CA GLY A 508 10.25 1.98 -5.61
C GLY A 508 8.73 2.05 -5.50
N GLY A 509 8.23 2.58 -4.38
CA GLY A 509 6.80 2.72 -4.11
C GLY A 509 6.13 1.38 -3.87
N GLU A 510 4.81 1.36 -4.04
CA GLU A 510 3.97 0.19 -3.77
C GLU A 510 3.14 -0.14 -5.00
N SER A 511 2.54 -1.33 -5.01
CA SER A 511 1.49 -1.65 -5.97
C SER A 511 0.20 -0.96 -5.53
N TYR A 512 -0.03 0.27 -5.99
CA TYR A 512 -1.19 1.07 -5.56
C TYR A 512 -2.53 0.43 -5.94
N ASP A 513 -2.55 -0.39 -6.99
CA ASP A 513 -3.73 -1.18 -7.40
C ASP A 513 -4.08 -2.28 -6.39
N ASP A 514 -3.13 -2.70 -5.55
CA ASP A 514 -3.37 -3.66 -4.47
C ASP A 514 -3.66 -2.99 -3.12
N ILE A 515 -3.54 -1.65 -3.04
CA ILE A 515 -4.04 -0.89 -1.89
C ILE A 515 -5.53 -0.76 -2.07
N TRP A 516 -6.24 -1.70 -1.44
CA TRP A 516 -7.69 -1.76 -1.47
C TRP A 516 -8.22 -2.52 -0.25
N PHE A 517 -9.53 -2.45 -0.02
CA PHE A 517 -10.17 -3.29 1.01
C PHE A 517 -10.11 -4.75 0.61
N GLU A 518 -9.98 -5.61 1.62
CA GLU A 518 -10.23 -7.03 1.39
C GLU A 518 -11.73 -7.25 1.35
N PRO A 519 -12.25 -8.00 0.38
CA PRO A 519 -13.66 -8.34 0.37
C PRO A 519 -14.07 -9.20 1.58
N GLU A 520 -13.12 -9.82 2.28
CA GLU A 520 -13.34 -10.50 3.58
C GLU A 520 -13.51 -9.52 4.74
N SER A 521 -12.93 -8.33 4.64
CA SER A 521 -13.15 -7.26 5.61
C SER A 521 -14.46 -6.53 5.30
N ARG A 522 -15.19 -6.17 6.35
CA ARG A 522 -16.42 -5.35 6.24
C ARG A 522 -16.15 -3.85 6.28
N ASN A 523 -14.97 -3.42 6.75
CA ASN A 523 -14.73 -2.00 7.07
C ASN A 523 -13.24 -1.57 7.11
N LYS A 524 -12.31 -2.36 6.56
CA LYS A 524 -10.87 -2.07 6.65
C LYS A 524 -10.15 -2.11 5.31
N ILE A 525 -9.43 -1.03 5.03
CA ILE A 525 -8.38 -0.92 4.01
C ILE A 525 -7.03 -1.22 4.67
N PHE A 526 -6.23 -2.08 4.04
CA PHE A 526 -4.92 -2.46 4.58
C PHE A 526 -3.80 -1.83 3.77
N PHE A 527 -3.10 -0.87 4.36
CA PHE A 527 -1.95 -0.19 3.74
C PHE A 527 -0.64 -0.97 3.88
N ASN A 528 -0.53 -1.84 4.88
CA ASN A 528 0.72 -2.53 5.23
C ASN A 528 0.85 -3.95 4.66
N LYS A 529 -0.07 -4.37 3.78
CA LYS A 529 -0.07 -5.74 3.27
C LYS A 529 1.04 -6.07 2.31
N GLN A 530 1.79 -5.09 1.83
CA GLN A 530 2.90 -5.28 0.89
C GLN A 530 4.26 -5.16 1.58
N ASP A 531 4.24 -5.03 2.91
CA ASP A 531 5.42 -4.72 3.72
C ASP A 531 6.29 -5.96 3.87
N ASN A 532 7.60 -5.76 3.71
CA ASN A 532 8.60 -6.77 3.99
C ASN A 532 9.12 -6.58 5.43
N LEU A 533 9.24 -7.68 6.18
CA LEU A 533 9.70 -7.67 7.58
C LEU A 533 11.13 -7.13 7.75
N PHE A 534 11.97 -7.18 6.71
CA PHE A 534 13.38 -6.81 6.77
C PHE A 534 13.69 -5.45 6.12
N ILE A 535 12.71 -4.80 5.49
CA ILE A 535 12.91 -3.49 4.85
C ILE A 535 12.26 -2.40 5.69
N THR A 536 13.08 -1.43 6.09
CA THR A 536 12.62 -0.22 6.78
C THR A 536 11.88 0.70 5.83
N LYS A 537 10.76 1.25 6.28
CA LYS A 537 9.97 2.23 5.54
C LYS A 537 10.09 3.63 6.16
N PRO A 538 9.89 4.70 5.36
CA PRO A 538 9.73 6.03 5.92
C PRO A 538 8.48 6.07 6.80
N GLY A 539 8.70 6.20 8.11
CA GLY A 539 7.65 6.51 9.07
C GLY A 539 7.67 8.00 9.40
N TYR A 540 6.50 8.60 9.60
CA TYR A 540 6.36 9.98 10.05
C TYR A 540 6.02 10.06 11.54
N LYS A 541 6.39 11.18 12.16
CA LYS A 541 5.94 11.59 13.49
C LYS A 541 4.78 12.56 13.31
N PHE A 542 3.78 12.53 14.21
CA PHE A 542 2.70 13.51 14.17
C PHE A 542 3.26 14.93 14.34
N LYS A 543 2.98 15.81 13.37
CA LYS A 543 3.34 17.22 13.40
C LYS A 543 2.18 17.98 14.04
N LEU A 544 2.47 18.72 15.11
CA LEU A 544 1.49 19.58 15.77
C LEU A 544 1.62 21.03 15.29
N ASP A 545 0.50 21.74 15.22
CA ASP A 545 0.46 23.19 15.04
C ASP A 545 0.63 23.94 16.39
N THR A 546 0.51 25.26 16.36
CA THR A 546 0.62 26.11 17.57
C THR A 546 -0.50 25.87 18.60
N ASN A 547 -1.58 25.21 18.20
CA ASN A 547 -2.73 24.89 19.05
C ASN A 547 -2.74 23.41 19.45
N ASN A 548 -1.62 22.68 19.28
CA ASN A 548 -1.49 21.24 19.52
C ASN A 548 -2.43 20.37 18.66
N LYS A 549 -2.90 20.86 17.51
CA LYS A 549 -3.64 20.05 16.54
C LYS A 549 -2.68 19.34 15.59
N ILE A 550 -3.02 18.11 15.19
CA ILE A 550 -2.25 17.40 14.17
C ILE A 550 -2.49 18.09 12.82
N VAL A 551 -1.41 18.49 12.14
CA VAL A 551 -1.49 19.16 10.84
C VAL A 551 -1.98 18.19 9.77
N GLY A 552 -2.84 18.65 8.87
CA GLY A 552 -3.47 17.83 7.83
C GLY A 552 -2.50 17.08 6.91
N ASP A 553 -1.29 17.59 6.70
CA ASP A 553 -0.23 16.99 5.89
C ASP A 553 0.85 16.27 6.72
N THR A 554 0.53 15.88 7.95
CA THR A 554 1.49 15.25 8.88
C THR A 554 2.18 14.01 8.31
N TYR A 555 1.58 13.33 7.33
CA TYR A 555 2.18 12.17 6.66
C TYR A 555 3.45 12.53 5.86
N ASN A 556 3.73 13.81 5.65
CA ASN A 556 4.98 14.33 5.07
C ASN A 556 6.05 14.64 6.13
N ASN A 557 5.76 14.49 7.43
CA ASN A 557 6.67 14.85 8.52
C ASN A 557 7.66 13.72 8.83
N PHE A 558 8.57 13.47 7.89
CA PHE A 558 9.70 12.56 8.04
C PHE A 558 10.91 13.14 7.33
N VAL A 559 12.12 12.69 7.69
CA VAL A 559 13.34 13.10 6.98
C VAL A 559 13.30 12.50 5.58
N PRO A 560 13.32 13.32 4.51
CA PRO A 560 13.30 12.79 3.15
C PRO A 560 14.46 11.81 2.92
N PRO A 561 14.20 10.57 2.48
CA PRO A 561 15.23 9.53 2.43
C PRO A 561 16.48 9.93 1.64
N TYR A 562 16.33 10.72 0.57
CA TYR A 562 17.43 11.11 -0.31
C TYR A 562 18.58 11.82 0.44
N TYR A 563 18.33 12.45 1.58
CA TYR A 563 19.39 13.03 2.42
C TYR A 563 20.39 11.97 2.88
N TYR A 564 19.91 10.77 3.24
CA TYR A 564 20.79 9.67 3.62
C TYR A 564 21.61 9.14 2.44
N ALA A 565 21.01 9.08 1.24
CA ALA A 565 21.72 8.67 0.03
C ALA A 565 22.85 9.67 -0.32
N ILE A 566 22.58 10.98 -0.22
CA ILE A 566 23.59 12.02 -0.42
C ILE A 566 24.74 11.87 0.60
N ALA A 567 24.41 11.69 1.88
CA ALA A 567 25.42 11.49 2.92
C ALA A 567 26.30 10.26 2.65
N GLN A 568 25.71 9.16 2.21
CA GLN A 568 26.43 7.93 1.86
C GLN A 568 27.37 8.12 0.66
N ILE A 569 26.92 8.82 -0.39
CA ILE A 569 27.77 9.15 -1.55
C ILE A 569 28.96 10.00 -1.10
N ILE A 570 28.74 11.02 -0.26
CA ILE A 570 29.82 11.86 0.29
C ILE A 570 30.82 11.01 1.07
N LEU A 571 30.36 10.13 1.96
CA LEU A 571 31.22 9.20 2.70
C LEU A 571 31.98 8.26 1.77
N GLY A 572 31.33 7.72 0.74
CA GLY A 572 31.95 6.88 -0.29
C GLY A 572 33.06 7.61 -1.04
N LEU A 573 32.86 8.89 -1.39
CA LEU A 573 33.87 9.73 -2.01
C LEU A 573 35.04 10.00 -1.07
N ILE A 574 34.80 10.29 0.21
CA ILE A 574 35.84 10.47 1.23
C ILE A 574 36.68 9.18 1.35
N ASN A 575 36.04 8.02 1.48
CA ASN A 575 36.72 6.73 1.55
C ASN A 575 37.63 6.50 0.33
N ASN A 576 37.12 6.82 -0.87
CA ASN A 576 37.88 6.69 -2.11
C ASN A 576 39.08 7.65 -2.17
N LEU A 577 38.91 8.90 -1.70
CA LEU A 577 40.01 9.88 -1.61
C LEU A 577 41.09 9.40 -0.65
N VAL A 578 40.72 8.91 0.53
CA VAL A 578 41.65 8.36 1.53
C VAL A 578 42.39 7.15 0.97
N ALA A 579 41.69 6.23 0.32
CA ALA A 579 42.26 5.08 -0.37
C ALA A 579 43.28 5.50 -1.44
N CYS A 580 42.95 6.49 -2.28
CA CYS A 580 43.83 7.02 -3.31
C CYS A 580 45.12 7.62 -2.73
N LEU A 581 45.00 8.40 -1.65
CA LEU A 581 46.15 9.00 -0.96
C LEU A 581 47.07 7.93 -0.36
N LYS A 582 46.50 6.88 0.25
CA LYS A 582 47.26 5.75 0.77
C LYS A 582 47.96 4.97 -0.35
N PHE A 583 47.25 4.63 -1.42
CA PHE A 583 47.82 3.91 -2.57
C PHE A 583 48.98 4.69 -3.23
N LYS A 584 48.88 6.02 -3.32
CA LYS A 584 49.98 6.87 -3.82
C LYS A 584 51.26 6.68 -3.01
N ARG A 585 51.15 6.56 -1.68
CA ARG A 585 52.27 6.44 -0.73
C ARG A 585 52.73 4.99 -0.52
N MET A 586 51.97 4.01 -0.97
CA MET A 586 52.29 2.59 -0.79
C MET A 586 53.56 2.24 -1.57
N ASP A 587 54.49 1.55 -0.93
CA ASP A 587 55.63 1.00 -1.66
C ASP A 587 55.16 -0.23 -2.44
N LEU A 588 55.35 -0.16 -3.74
CA LEU A 588 55.03 -1.23 -4.67
C LEU A 588 56.32 -1.93 -5.12
N ASN A 589 57.47 -1.30 -4.94
CA ASN A 589 58.76 -1.89 -5.26
C ASN A 589 59.29 -2.54 -3.98
N GLY A 590 58.89 -3.80 -3.74
CA GLY A 590 59.59 -4.59 -2.71
C GLY A 590 61.09 -4.61 -2.96
#